data_AF-A0A970N9X3-F1
#
_entry.id   AF-A0A970N9X3-F1
#
_cell.length_a   1.000
_cell.length_b   1.000
_cell.length_c   1.000
_cell.angle_alpha   90.00
_cell.angle_beta   90.00
_cell.angle_gamma   90.00
#
_symmetry.space_group_name_H-M   'P 1'
#
loop_
_entity.id
_entity.type
_entity.pdbx_description
1 polymer ?
#
loop_
_entity_poly.entity_id
_entity_poly.type
_entity_poly.pdbx_seq_one_letter_code
_entity_poly.pdbx_strand_id
1 'polypeptide(L)'
;MEKQDETIVIVTDGAFSGSENHSIAKEKNVELITTSLTGRSTADIMADFEFNEDGTKVLHCPAGHAPKSCSYMKINRKSIMKAD
;
A
#
# COMPACT_ATOMS: atom_id res chain seq x y z
N MET A 1 -2.83 -26.29 0.41
CA MET A 1 -4.23 -26.28 0.88
C MET A 1 -4.96 -27.44 0.25
N GLU A 2 -5.72 -28.21 1.03
CA GLU A 2 -6.60 -29.26 0.52
C GLU A 2 -7.88 -28.63 -0.03
N LYS A 3 -8.66 -29.39 -0.81
CA LYS A 3 -9.96 -28.91 -1.31
C LYS A 3 -10.89 -28.69 -0.12
N GLN A 4 -11.58 -27.56 -0.11
CA GLN A 4 -12.50 -27.19 0.97
C GLN A 4 -13.86 -27.84 0.76
N ASP A 5 -14.45 -28.35 1.84
CA ASP A 5 -15.80 -28.92 1.82
C ASP A 5 -16.87 -27.86 1.53
N GLU A 6 -16.71 -26.68 2.12
CA GLU A 6 -17.54 -25.50 1.88
C GLU A 6 -16.80 -24.47 1.03
N THR A 7 -17.53 -23.64 0.27
CA THR A 7 -16.91 -22.59 -0.54
C THR A 7 -16.31 -21.52 0.36
N ILE A 8 -15.01 -21.27 0.21
CA ILE A 8 -14.30 -20.22 0.95
C ILE A 8 -14.02 -19.03 0.03
N VAL A 9 -14.32 -17.82 0.49
CA VAL A 9 -13.98 -16.58 -0.22
C VAL A 9 -12.68 -16.01 0.34
N ILE A 10 -11.71 -15.76 -0.54
CA ILE A 10 -10.45 -15.09 -0.20
C ILE A 10 -10.34 -13.81 -1.02
N VAL A 11 -10.17 -12.68 -0.32
CA VAL A 11 -9.95 -11.37 -0.94
C VAL A 11 -8.47 -11.04 -0.91
N THR A 12 -7.88 -10.74 -2.07
CA THR A 12 -6.46 -10.41 -2.20
C THR A 12 -6.26 -9.10 -2.95
N ASP A 13 -5.02 -8.60 -2.95
CA ASP A 13 -4.64 -7.52 -3.85
C ASP A 13 -4.55 -8.00 -5.31
N GLY A 14 -4.42 -7.05 -6.24
CA GLY A 14 -4.42 -7.28 -7.68
C GLY A 14 -3.22 -8.05 -8.21
N ALA A 15 -2.13 -8.19 -7.44
CA ALA A 15 -0.98 -9.01 -7.83
C ALA A 15 -1.34 -10.49 -7.97
N PHE A 16 -2.43 -10.94 -7.32
CA PHE A 16 -2.91 -12.32 -7.38
C PHE A 16 -3.89 -12.60 -8.53
N SER A 17 -4.18 -11.63 -9.41
CA SER A 17 -5.16 -11.75 -10.51
C SER A 17 -4.76 -12.68 -11.66
N GLY A 18 -3.66 -13.41 -11.53
CA GLY A 18 -3.20 -14.38 -12.51
C GLY A 18 -4.20 -15.52 -12.73
N SER A 19 -4.37 -15.93 -13.99
CA SER A 19 -5.28 -17.02 -14.37
C SER A 19 -4.95 -18.35 -13.68
N GLU A 20 -3.67 -18.63 -13.45
CA GLU A 20 -3.21 -19.81 -12.71
C GLU A 20 -3.71 -19.80 -11.26
N ASN A 21 -3.64 -18.65 -10.57
CA ASN A 21 -4.16 -18.51 -9.21
C ASN A 21 -5.68 -18.76 -9.16
N HIS A 22 -6.42 -18.27 -10.15
CA HIS A 22 -7.85 -18.52 -10.25
C HIS A 22 -8.17 -20.00 -10.52
N SER A 23 -7.39 -20.68 -11.36
CA SER A 23 -7.54 -22.13 -11.60
C SER A 23 -7.29 -22.94 -10.34
N ILE A 24 -6.18 -22.68 -9.63
CA ILE A 24 -5.83 -23.38 -8.39
C ILE A 24 -6.87 -23.09 -7.31
N ALA A 25 -7.35 -21.85 -7.17
CA ALA A 25 -8.40 -21.51 -6.22
C ALA A 25 -9.69 -22.30 -6.50
N LYS A 26 -10.11 -22.36 -7.77
CA LYS A 26 -11.29 -23.12 -8.18
C LYS A 26 -11.16 -24.62 -7.91
N GLU A 27 -9.99 -25.21 -8.15
CA GLU A 27 -9.72 -26.62 -7.81
C GLU A 27 -9.85 -26.90 -6.30
N LYS A 28 -9.61 -25.89 -5.46
CA LYS A 28 -9.68 -25.98 -4.01
C LYS A 28 -11.03 -25.57 -3.41
N ASN A 29 -12.05 -25.32 -4.24
CA ASN A 29 -13.35 -24.78 -3.79
C ASN A 29 -13.21 -23.40 -3.12
N VAL A 30 -12.29 -22.58 -3.65
CA VAL A 30 -12.03 -21.22 -3.18
C VAL A 30 -12.45 -20.22 -4.25
N GLU A 31 -13.24 -19.23 -3.85
CA GLU A 31 -13.51 -18.04 -4.65
C GLU A 31 -12.44 -16.98 -4.35
N LEU A 32 -11.55 -16.76 -5.32
CA LEU A 32 -10.52 -15.73 -5.25
C LEU A 32 -11.05 -14.42 -5.81
N ILE A 33 -11.21 -13.41 -4.95
CA ILE A 33 -11.62 -12.06 -5.31
C ILE A 33 -10.39 -11.14 -5.23
N THR A 34 -9.89 -10.70 -6.38
CA THR A 34 -8.75 -9.79 -6.42
C THR A 34 -9.23 -8.35 -6.57
N THR A 35 -8.70 -7.45 -5.74
CA THR A 35 -8.95 -6.01 -5.92
C THR A 35 -8.17 -5.48 -7.13
N SER A 36 -8.64 -4.39 -7.76
CA SER A 36 -7.91 -3.71 -8.85
C SER A 36 -6.69 -2.92 -8.37
N LEU A 37 -6.21 -3.16 -7.15
CA LEU A 37 -5.08 -2.48 -6.54
C LEU A 37 -3.89 -3.43 -6.50
N THR A 38 -2.91 -3.21 -7.37
CA THR A 38 -1.60 -3.85 -7.20
C THR A 38 -0.81 -3.00 -6.22
N GLY A 39 -0.30 -3.59 -5.14
CA GLY A 39 0.63 -2.90 -4.24
C GLY A 39 1.78 -2.31 -5.05
N ARG A 40 1.99 -1.00 -4.97
CA ARG A 40 3.19 -0.36 -5.53
C ARG A 40 4.24 -0.33 -4.44
N SER A 41 5.46 -0.78 -4.76
CA SER A 41 6.61 -0.48 -3.92
C SER A 41 6.68 1.03 -3.74
N THR A 42 6.62 1.47 -2.49
CA THR A 42 6.91 2.86 -2.16
C THR A 42 8.35 3.14 -2.57
N ALA A 43 8.62 4.27 -3.23
CA ALA A 43 10.00 4.64 -3.57
C ALA A 43 10.84 4.69 -2.29
N ASP A 44 12.06 4.14 -2.30
CA ASP A 44 12.94 4.05 -1.11
C ASP A 44 13.08 5.39 -0.37
N ILE A 45 13.13 6.48 -1.13
CA ILE A 45 13.21 7.86 -0.61
C ILE A 45 12.10 8.22 0.37
N MET A 46 10.95 7.54 0.34
CA MET A 46 9.80 7.84 1.20
C MET A 46 9.96 7.28 2.61
N ALA A 47 10.82 6.26 2.81
CA ALA A 47 11.10 5.71 4.14
C ALA A 47 12.06 6.60 4.95
N ASP A 48 12.85 7.42 4.26
CA ASP A 48 13.89 8.26 4.87
C ASP A 48 13.37 9.63 5.32
N PHE A 49 12.09 9.95 5.08
CA PHE A 49 11.46 11.15 5.63
C PHE A 49 10.96 10.89 7.04
N GLU A 50 11.44 11.70 7.99
CA GLU A 50 10.91 11.68 9.35
C GLU A 50 9.62 12.51 9.40
N PHE A 51 8.53 11.94 9.91
CA PHE A 51 7.26 12.62 10.09
C PHE A 51 6.94 12.81 11.59
N ASN A 52 6.07 13.75 11.90
CA ASN A 52 5.45 13.79 13.23
C ASN A 52 4.55 12.55 13.45
N GLU A 53 4.20 12.28 14.71
CA GLU A 53 3.37 11.12 15.08
C GLU A 53 2.05 11.03 14.31
N ASP A 54 1.44 12.18 13.99
CA ASP A 54 0.20 12.26 13.23
C ASP A 54 0.36 12.00 11.72
N GLY A 55 1.59 11.90 11.20
CA GLY A 55 1.89 11.74 9.78
C GLY A 55 1.51 12.94 8.91
N THR A 56 1.34 14.12 9.50
CA THR A 56 0.83 15.33 8.82
C THR A 56 1.95 16.29 8.39
N LYS A 57 3.11 16.23 9.06
CA LYS A 57 4.24 17.12 8.83
C LYS A 57 5.53 16.32 8.67
N VAL A 58 6.34 16.71 7.70
CA VAL A 58 7.73 16.27 7.57
C VAL A 58 8.57 17.05 8.58
N LEU A 59 9.33 16.34 9.41
CA LEU A 59 10.30 16.89 10.36
C LEU A 59 11.68 17.01 9.71
N HIS A 60 12.15 15.96 9.05
CA HIS A 60 13.45 15.94 8.37
C HIS A 60 13.36 15.25 7.01
N CYS A 61 14.10 15.76 6.03
CA CYS A 61 14.32 15.09 4.76
C CYS A 61 15.41 14.00 4.88
N PRO A 62 15.60 13.14 3.87
CA PRO A 62 16.63 12.09 3.88
C PRO A 62 18.06 12.61 4.10
N ALA A 63 18.32 13.89 3.80
CA ALA A 63 19.59 14.56 4.07
C ALA A 63 19.71 15.14 5.50
N GLY A 64 18.72 14.93 6.37
CA GLY A 64 18.70 15.42 7.75
C GLY A 64 18.30 16.89 7.91
N HIS A 65 17.84 17.57 6.86
CA HIS A 65 17.42 18.98 6.94
C HIS A 65 15.94 19.12 7.29
N ALA A 66 15.64 20.09 8.17
CA ALA A 66 14.27 20.48 8.46
C ALA A 66 13.70 21.34 7.32
N PRO A 67 12.41 21.17 6.95
CA PRO A 67 11.81 21.95 5.88
C PRO A 67 11.58 23.41 6.28
N LYS A 68 11.84 24.35 5.36
CA LYS A 68 11.52 25.79 5.53
C LYS A 68 10.04 26.03 5.84
N SER A 69 9.17 25.24 5.23
CA SER A 69 7.72 25.28 5.48
C SER A 69 7.08 23.95 5.15
N CYS A 70 6.02 23.58 5.86
CA CYS A 70 5.25 22.36 5.63
C CYS A 70 3.75 22.68 5.63
N SER A 71 3.00 22.19 4.63
CA SER A 71 1.56 22.36 4.50
C SER A 71 0.88 21.01 4.29
N TYR A 72 -0.22 20.76 4.99
CA TYR A 72 -0.94 19.49 4.93
C TYR A 72 -2.34 19.67 4.31
N MET A 73 -2.63 18.91 3.27
CA MET A 73 -3.92 18.87 2.61
C MET A 73 -4.69 17.62 3.04
N LYS A 74 -5.74 17.82 3.84
CA LYS A 74 -6.55 16.73 4.41
C LYS A 74 -7.26 15.87 3.36
N ILE A 75 -7.74 16.48 2.28
CA ILE A 75 -8.59 15.83 1.26
C ILE A 75 -7.88 14.64 0.60
N ASN A 76 -6.58 14.76 0.35
CA ASN A 76 -5.76 13.77 -0.33
C ASN A 76 -4.61 13.24 0.55
N ARG A 77 -4.64 13.52 1.86
CA ARG A 77 -3.60 13.16 2.84
C ARG A 77 -2.18 13.48 2.34
N LYS A 78 -2.02 14.65 1.72
CA LYS A 78 -0.75 15.07 1.12
C LYS A 78 -0.06 16.11 1.98
N SER A 79 1.19 15.84 2.38
CA SER A 79 2.07 16.85 2.96
C SER A 79 2.97 17.43 1.88
N ILE A 80 3.06 18.76 1.82
CA ILE A 80 3.91 19.51 0.88
C ILE A 80 4.93 20.27 1.72
N MET A 81 6.21 19.97 1.52
CA MET A 81 7.31 20.68 2.15
C MET A 81 8.03 21.58 1.13
N LYS A 82 8.62 22.68 1.61
CA LYS A 82 9.62 23.45 0.85
C LYS A 82 11.00 23.17 1.43
N ALA A 83 11.87 22.62 0.59
CA ALA A 83 13.30 22.50 0.88
C ALA A 83 14.00 23.85 0.70
N ASP A 84 15.20 23.97 1.27
CA ASP A 84 16.02 25.17 1.15
C ASP A 84 16.52 25.45 -0.26
#